data_AF-A0A951HXX8-F1
#
_entry.id   AF-A0A951HXX8-F1
#
_cell.length_a   1.000
_cell.length_b   1.000
_cell.length_c   1.000
_cell.angle_alpha   90.00
_cell.angle_beta   90.00
_cell.angle_gamma   90.00
#
_symmetry.space_group_name_H-M   'P 1'
#
loop_
_entity.id
_entity.type
_entity.pdbx_description
1 polymer ?
#
loop_
_entity_poly.entity_id
_entity_poly.type
_entity_poly.pdbx_seq_one_letter_code
_entity_poly.pdbx_strand_id
1 'polypeptide(L)' 'IGMDFDGSGRGLGTRTKRYSMLVEDGTVKQLNIEDQPGQCTVSGGDTLLKQL' A
#
# COMPACT_ATOMS: atom_id res chain seq x y z
N ILE A 1 -3.67 7.28 -7.77
CA ILE A 1 -2.30 6.82 -7.40
C ILE A 1 -1.90 5.47 -8.02
N GLY A 2 -2.63 4.94 -9.02
CA GLY A 2 -2.21 3.73 -9.77
C GLY A 2 -2.18 2.43 -8.96
N MET A 3 -2.99 2.33 -7.90
CA MET A 3 -2.98 1.17 -7.00
C MET A 3 -4.01 0.09 -7.36
N ASP A 4 -4.74 0.28 -8.46
CA ASP A 4 -5.75 -0.65 -8.95
C ASP A 4 -5.16 -2.05 -9.14
N PHE A 5 -5.84 -3.05 -8.59
CA PHE A 5 -5.46 -4.45 -8.65
C PHE A 5 -6.69 -5.33 -8.80
N ASP A 6 -6.73 -6.08 -9.89
CA ASP A 6 -7.75 -7.10 -10.09
C ASP A 6 -7.31 -8.45 -9.53
N GLY A 7 -7.87 -8.82 -8.37
CA GLY A 7 -7.70 -10.14 -7.75
C GLY A 7 -8.87 -11.09 -8.01
N SER A 8 -9.81 -10.75 -8.90
CA SER A 8 -11.03 -11.52 -9.17
C SER A 8 -10.74 -12.97 -9.58
N GLY A 9 -9.71 -13.21 -10.40
CA GLY A 9 -9.28 -14.56 -10.81
C GLY A 9 -8.79 -15.46 -9.67
N ARG A 10 -8.62 -14.92 -8.46
CA ARG A 10 -8.28 -15.66 -7.23
C ARG A 10 -9.36 -15.53 -6.14
N GLY A 11 -10.57 -15.09 -6.50
CA GLY A 11 -11.70 -14.95 -5.57
C GLY A 11 -11.61 -13.71 -4.66
N LEU A 12 -10.75 -12.75 -4.98
CA LEU A 12 -10.45 -11.62 -4.08
C LEU A 12 -11.04 -10.27 -4.57
N GLY A 13 -11.71 -10.28 -5.72
CA GLY A 13 -12.35 -9.11 -6.33
C GLY A 13 -11.38 -8.03 -6.81
N THR A 14 -11.96 -6.94 -7.31
CA THR A 14 -11.23 -5.70 -7.63
C THR A 14 -10.96 -4.93 -6.35
N ARG A 15 -9.71 -4.55 -6.13
CA ARG A 15 -9.24 -3.86 -4.92
C ARG A 15 -7.94 -3.13 -5.24
N THR A 16 -7.22 -2.70 -4.23
CA THR A 16 -5.89 -2.12 -4.41
C THR A 16 -4.77 -3.13 -4.12
N LYS A 17 -3.56 -2.83 -4.59
CA LYS A 17 -2.33 -3.41 -4.01
C LYS A 17 -2.25 -3.09 -2.51
N ARG A 18 -1.42 -3.82 -1.76
CA ARG A 18 -1.11 -3.45 -0.38
C ARG A 18 -0.09 -2.31 -0.39
N TYR A 19 -0.41 -1.22 0.30
CA TYR A 19 0.45 -0.07 0.45
C TYR A 19 0.18 0.64 1.79
N SER A 20 1.10 1.50 2.21
CA SER A 20 0.87 2.52 3.24
C SER A 20 1.31 3.89 2.71
N MET A 21 0.81 4.95 3.31
CA MET A 21 1.07 6.31 2.83
C MET A 21 1.20 7.28 4.01
N LEU A 22 2.25 8.10 3.98
CA LEU A 22 2.36 9.27 4.84
C LEU A 22 1.80 10.48 4.09
N VAL A 23 0.76 11.10 4.65
CA VAL A 23 0.07 12.24 4.05
C VAL A 23 0.09 13.42 5.02
N GLU A 24 0.57 14.55 4.52
CA GLU A 24 0.57 15.82 5.25
C GLU A 24 -0.23 16.85 4.44
N ASP A 25 -1.28 17.41 5.04
CA ASP A 25 -2.15 18.43 4.44
C ASP A 25 -2.66 18.05 3.03
N GLY A 26 -3.07 16.78 2.87
CA GLY A 26 -3.56 16.24 1.60
C GLY A 26 -2.47 15.97 0.56
N THR A 27 -1.20 16.20 0.89
CA THR A 27 -0.04 15.89 0.03
C THR A 27 0.62 14.58 0.46
N VAL A 28 0.82 13.68 -0.50
CA VAL A 28 1.53 12.42 -0.27
C VAL A 28 3.02 12.70 -0.11
N LYS A 29 3.56 12.49 1.09
CA LYS A 29 4.99 12.63 1.39
C LYS A 29 5.75 11.34 1.17
N GLN A 30 5.15 10.21 1.52
CA GLN A 30 5.65 8.89 1.14
C GLN A 30 4.56 7.91 0.79
N LEU A 31 4.91 7.01 -0.12
CA LEU A 31 4.05 5.93 -0.61
C LEU A 31 4.85 4.62 -0.61
N ASN A 32 4.54 3.74 0.33
CA ASN A 32 5.21 2.45 0.49
C ASN A 32 4.34 1.36 -0.15
N ILE A 33 4.78 0.80 -1.28
CA ILE A 33 4.03 -0.21 -2.04
C ILE A 33 4.74 -1.55 -1.89
N GLU A 34 3.98 -2.61 -1.62
CA GLU A 34 4.56 -3.95 -1.60
C GLU A 34 4.86 -4.45 -3.02
N ASP A 35 6.05 -5.04 -3.21
CA ASP A 35 6.47 -5.58 -4.49
C ASP A 35 5.67 -6.83 -4.91
N GLN A 36 5.18 -7.60 -3.94
CA GLN A 36 4.48 -8.86 -4.21
C GLN A 36 3.19 -9.04 -3.39
N PRO A 37 2.20 -9.76 -3.94
CA PRO A 37 1.00 -10.13 -3.19
C PRO A 37 1.34 -10.96 -1.95
N GLY A 38 0.65 -10.67 -0.83
CA GLY A 38 0.81 -11.41 0.42
C GLY A 38 2.00 -10.97 1.29
N GLN A 39 2.85 -10.07 0.80
CA GLN A 39 3.90 -9.46 1.60
C GLN A 39 3.38 -8.27 2.42
N CYS A 40 4.10 -7.96 3.51
CA CYS A 40 3.87 -6.82 4.38
C CYS A 40 5.19 -6.36 4.99
N THR A 41 6.11 -5.93 4.14
CA THR A 41 7.49 -5.55 4.52
C THR A 41 7.65 -4.05 4.69
N VAL A 42 7.14 -3.27 3.73
CA VAL A 42 7.30 -1.81 3.69
C VAL A 42 6.02 -1.05 4.03
N SER A 43 4.86 -1.71 3.91
CA SER A 43 3.55 -1.14 4.23
C SER A 43 3.16 -1.31 5.71
N GLY A 44 4.01 -1.93 6.53
CA GLY A 44 3.76 -2.16 7.95
C GLY A 44 3.73 -0.88 8.79
N GLY A 45 3.06 -0.95 9.94
CA GLY A 45 2.96 0.17 10.89
C GLY A 45 4.32 0.63 11.43
N ASP A 46 5.23 -0.30 11.71
CA ASP A 46 6.59 0.03 12.17
C ASP A 46 7.37 0.86 11.14
N THR A 47 7.17 0.56 9.85
CA THR A 47 7.79 1.34 8.76
C THR A 47 7.18 2.74 8.70
N LEU A 48 5.86 2.86 8.87
CA LEU A 48 5.19 4.15 8.87
C LEU A 48 5.62 5.03 10.05
N LEU A 49 5.77 4.45 11.25
CA LEU A 49 6.23 5.17 12.45
C LEU A 49 7.66 5.69 12.30
N LYS A 50 8.53 4.98 11.57
CA LYS A 50 9.90 5.43 11.29
C LYS A 50 9.99 6.57 10.27
N GLN A 51 8.89 6.88 9.58
CA GLN A 51 8.80 7.92 8.55
C GLN A 51 8.21 9.24 9.06
N LEU A 52 7.67 9.24 10.28
CA LEU A 52 7.27 10.45 11.02
C LEU A 52 8.51 11.20 11.51
#